data_AF-A0A1H6JDF4-F1
#
_entry.id   AF-A0A1H6JDF4-F1
#
_cell.length_a   1.000
_cell.length_b   1.000
_cell.length_c   1.000
_cell.angle_alpha   90.00
_cell.angle_beta   90.00
_cell.angle_gamma   90.00
#
_symmetry.space_group_name_H-M   'P 1'
#
loop_
_entity.id
_entity.type
_entity.pdbx_description
1 polymer ?
#
loop_
_entity_poly.entity_id
_entity_poly.type
_entity_poly.pdbx_seq_one_letter_code
_entity_poly.pdbx_strand_id
1 'polypeptide(L)'
;MKKHILTVVLISGLVCSSLASCTLETYESTTPRSANWSVSTPTNAPNNNVQSVDTPQAAVDNNVQQVQQQQQSAPAQQQTPQAEQPQAQQQQEAPAQTQQVNTAQPPKADPPEVTASPAQQAAAANNYSEYVPVAKNIMQSLDRLDNIAGGFYVSLDPNTSIQDGGQTYSKVIDNRFSTVNDVINYVNTIICGDLIYKYSGLYSGDSPTFKEFGGELYYLNESRNCGFGYQGDPTITSVSGGSFSFTVPIATGSGVKTFSVNAVNDGGTWKACSYSYT
;
A
#
# COMPACT_ATOMS: atom_id res chain seq x y z
N MET A 1 -33.74 4.28 55.28
CA MET A 1 -33.56 3.40 54.11
C MET A 1 -32.54 4.06 53.19
N LYS A 2 -31.27 3.63 53.24
CA LYS A 2 -30.18 4.20 52.44
C LYS A 2 -30.06 3.39 51.14
N LYS A 3 -30.30 4.05 50.00
CA LYS A 3 -30.18 3.44 48.67
C LYS A 3 -28.74 3.66 48.18
N HIS A 4 -28.00 2.57 47.98
CA HIS A 4 -26.69 2.59 47.35
C HIS A 4 -26.89 2.52 45.83
N ILE A 5 -26.41 3.54 45.13
CA ILE A 5 -26.37 3.60 43.67
C ILE A 5 -25.04 3.00 43.24
N LEU A 6 -25.10 1.86 42.55
CA LEU A 6 -23.95 1.15 42.01
C LEU A 6 -23.72 1.62 40.57
N THR A 7 -22.68 2.43 40.36
CA THR A 7 -22.27 2.92 39.03
C THR A 7 -21.34 1.89 38.41
N VAL A 8 -21.80 1.23 37.33
CA VAL A 8 -20.99 0.32 36.53
C VAL A 8 -20.28 1.14 35.45
N VAL A 9 -18.95 1.23 35.55
CA VAL A 9 -18.10 1.83 34.52
C VAL A 9 -17.76 0.74 33.50
N LEU A 10 -18.35 0.83 32.31
CA LEU A 10 -17.99 0.02 31.15
C LEU A 10 -16.76 0.63 30.49
N ILE A 11 -15.60 -0.02 30.67
CA ILE A 11 -14.38 0.31 29.94
C ILE A 11 -14.43 -0.43 28.60
N SER A 12 -14.78 0.29 27.53
CA SER A 12 -14.68 -0.20 26.15
C SER A 12 -13.21 -0.18 25.73
N GLY A 13 -12.58 -1.35 25.72
CA GLY A 13 -11.27 -1.57 25.09
C GLY A 13 -11.41 -1.51 23.58
N LEU A 14 -11.03 -0.37 23.01
CA LEU A 14 -10.94 -0.16 21.56
C LEU A 14 -9.56 -0.66 21.11
N VAL A 15 -9.51 -1.90 20.62
CA VAL A 15 -8.30 -2.50 20.07
C VAL A 15 -8.16 -2.02 18.62
N CYS A 16 -7.38 -0.96 18.40
CA CYS A 16 -6.93 -0.53 17.08
C CYS A 16 -5.84 -1.50 16.58
N SER A 17 -6.24 -2.55 15.86
CA SER A 17 -5.33 -3.39 15.08
C SER A 17 -5.58 -3.14 13.60
N SER A 18 -4.86 -2.18 13.03
CA SER A 18 -4.80 -1.98 11.59
C SER A 18 -3.38 -1.59 11.19
N LEU A 19 -2.44 -2.48 11.49
CA LEU A 19 -1.19 -2.51 10.73
C LEU A 19 -1.54 -3.09 9.36
N ALA A 20 -1.59 -2.24 8.35
CA ALA A 20 -1.43 -2.67 6.97
C ALA A 20 0.00 -3.22 6.86
N SER A 21 0.14 -4.51 7.18
CA SER A 21 1.40 -5.23 7.10
C SER A 21 1.83 -5.30 5.64
N CYS A 22 2.68 -4.37 5.22
CA CYS A 22 3.74 -4.69 4.29
C CYS A 22 4.68 -5.59 5.08
N THR A 23 4.42 -6.90 5.08
CA THR A 23 5.36 -7.86 5.67
C THR A 23 6.67 -7.69 4.93
N LEU A 24 7.66 -7.15 5.65
CA LEU A 24 9.05 -7.06 5.23
C LEU A 24 9.57 -8.49 5.13
N GLU A 25 9.30 -9.18 4.02
CA GLU A 25 10.06 -10.37 3.65
C GLU A 25 11.47 -9.88 3.31
N THR A 26 12.39 -10.01 4.26
CA THR A 26 13.83 -9.89 3.99
C THR A 26 14.20 -10.91 2.92
N TYR A 27 14.26 -10.46 1.67
CA TYR A 27 14.66 -11.27 0.54
C TYR A 27 16.04 -10.85 0.03
N GLU A 28 16.96 -11.81 -0.03
CA GLU A 28 18.23 -11.64 -0.71
C GLU A 28 18.02 -11.51 -2.22
N SER A 29 18.37 -10.33 -2.72
CA SER A 29 18.25 -9.90 -4.11
C SER A 29 18.92 -10.86 -5.10
N THR A 30 18.12 -11.41 -6.01
CA THR A 30 18.56 -11.69 -7.39
C THR A 30 17.54 -11.10 -8.36
N THR A 31 17.87 -9.92 -8.88
CA THR A 31 17.10 -9.14 -9.86
C THR A 31 16.76 -9.94 -11.13
N PRO A 32 15.54 -9.80 -11.67
CA PRO A 32 15.32 -9.81 -13.10
C PRO A 32 14.95 -8.41 -13.63
N ARG A 33 15.49 -8.13 -14.82
CA ARG A 33 15.37 -6.92 -15.63
C ARG A 33 13.94 -6.38 -15.75
N SER A 34 13.84 -5.06 -15.63
CA SER A 34 12.70 -4.24 -16.05
C SER A 34 12.37 -4.44 -17.53
N ALA A 35 11.12 -4.79 -17.81
CA ALA A 35 10.54 -4.68 -19.15
C ALA A 35 10.13 -3.22 -19.38
N ASN A 36 10.86 -2.55 -20.28
CA ASN A 36 10.60 -1.18 -20.70
C ASN A 36 9.41 -1.16 -21.68
N TRP A 37 8.24 -0.70 -21.24
CA TRP A 37 7.08 -0.46 -22.12
C TRP A 37 7.09 1.00 -22.57
N SER A 38 7.71 1.26 -23.72
CA SER A 38 7.68 2.57 -24.37
C SER A 38 6.33 2.79 -25.06
N VAL A 39 5.47 3.61 -24.48
CA VAL A 39 4.26 4.12 -25.13
C VAL A 39 4.66 5.31 -26.00
N SER A 40 4.47 5.20 -27.31
CA SER A 40 4.67 6.31 -28.26
C SER A 40 3.48 7.27 -28.18
N THR A 41 3.75 8.56 -27.96
CA THR A 41 2.74 9.62 -28.08
C THR A 41 2.62 10.08 -29.54
N PRO A 42 1.40 10.36 -30.05
CA PRO A 42 1.24 11.00 -31.34
C PRO A 42 1.58 12.49 -31.25
N THR A 43 2.59 12.92 -32.01
CA THR A 43 2.98 14.32 -32.18
C THR A 43 2.22 14.92 -33.36
N ASN A 44 1.50 16.03 -33.14
CA ASN A 44 0.97 16.86 -34.22
C ASN A 44 1.17 18.36 -33.93
N ALA A 45 1.89 19.00 -34.86
CA ALA A 45 1.98 20.43 -35.20
C ALA A 45 2.83 21.39 -34.34
N PRO A 46 3.27 22.54 -34.91
CA PRO A 46 3.81 22.78 -36.25
C PRO A 46 5.21 23.41 -36.25
N ASN A 47 5.89 23.21 -37.37
CA ASN A 47 7.21 23.72 -37.74
C ASN A 47 7.18 25.25 -37.94
N ASN A 48 8.04 26.00 -37.23
CA ASN A 48 8.41 27.35 -37.64
C ASN A 48 9.91 27.60 -37.41
N ASN A 49 10.52 28.00 -38.51
CA ASN A 49 11.94 28.08 -38.79
C ASN A 49 12.40 29.54 -38.67
N VAL A 50 13.33 29.88 -37.77
CA VAL A 50 14.16 31.08 -37.87
C VAL A 50 15.56 30.81 -37.32
N GLN A 51 16.46 30.56 -38.27
CA GLN A 51 17.77 31.20 -38.49
C GLN A 51 18.61 31.74 -37.32
N SER A 52 19.85 31.24 -37.32
CA SER A 52 21.04 31.52 -36.52
C SER A 52 21.58 32.95 -36.60
N VAL A 53 22.25 33.42 -35.53
CA VAL A 53 23.39 34.37 -35.60
C VAL A 53 24.46 34.00 -34.56
N ASP A 54 25.70 34.14 -35.01
CA ASP A 54 27.02 33.74 -34.51
C ASP A 54 27.64 34.59 -33.37
N THR A 55 28.47 33.92 -32.55
CA THR A 55 29.69 34.36 -31.79
C THR A 55 29.65 35.46 -30.69
N PRO A 56 30.70 35.61 -29.82
CA PRO A 56 31.79 34.71 -29.43
C PRO A 56 32.05 34.57 -27.90
N GLN A 57 32.70 33.45 -27.58
CA GLN A 57 33.74 33.15 -26.57
C GLN A 57 34.28 34.31 -25.69
N ALA A 58 34.26 34.10 -24.37
CA ALA A 58 35.22 34.67 -23.43
C ALA A 58 35.55 33.65 -22.33
N ALA A 59 36.85 33.37 -22.19
CA ALA A 59 37.44 32.61 -21.11
C ALA A 59 37.63 33.49 -19.87
N VAL A 60 37.36 32.97 -18.67
CA VAL A 60 37.97 33.47 -17.43
C VAL A 60 38.35 32.29 -16.55
N ASP A 61 39.57 32.39 -16.07
CA ASP A 61 40.41 31.46 -15.34
C ASP A 61 40.31 31.66 -13.82
N ASN A 62 40.94 30.76 -13.06
CA ASN A 62 41.23 30.75 -11.60
C ASN A 62 40.16 30.11 -10.68
N ASN A 63 40.34 28.96 -10.01
CA ASN A 63 41.41 28.44 -9.13
C ASN A 63 41.51 29.18 -7.78
N VAL A 64 41.00 28.60 -6.67
CA VAL A 64 41.62 28.61 -5.32
C VAL A 64 41.16 27.40 -4.45
N GLN A 65 42.17 26.67 -4.01
CA GLN A 65 42.41 25.81 -2.84
C GLN A 65 41.41 25.63 -1.67
N GLN A 66 41.29 24.35 -1.25
CA GLN A 66 41.46 23.73 0.08
C GLN A 66 41.15 24.55 1.36
N VAL A 67 40.43 23.94 2.34
CA VAL A 67 41.01 23.48 3.64
C VAL A 67 40.15 22.34 4.26
N GLN A 68 40.83 21.36 4.85
CA GLN A 68 40.37 20.29 5.75
C GLN A 68 39.98 20.83 7.15
N GLN A 69 39.10 20.11 7.86
CA GLN A 69 39.23 19.75 9.30
C GLN A 69 38.02 18.89 9.72
N GLN A 70 38.13 17.56 9.70
CA GLN A 70 38.27 16.70 10.89
C GLN A 70 38.01 17.38 12.25
N GLN A 71 36.97 16.95 12.97
CA GLN A 71 37.14 16.56 14.36
C GLN A 71 36.09 15.55 14.84
N GLN A 72 36.59 14.37 15.19
CA GLN A 72 35.94 13.31 15.95
C GLN A 72 35.68 13.75 17.38
N SER A 73 34.58 13.30 18.00
CA SER A 73 34.49 12.98 19.44
C SER A 73 33.20 12.20 19.73
N ALA A 74 33.33 10.88 19.80
CA ALA A 74 32.62 10.02 20.76
C ALA A 74 33.69 9.54 21.78
N PRO A 75 33.40 8.87 22.92
CA PRO A 75 32.11 8.30 23.36
C PRO A 75 31.79 8.57 24.86
N ALA A 76 30.59 8.20 25.32
CA ALA A 76 30.40 7.80 26.71
C ALA A 76 29.24 6.80 26.82
N GLN A 77 29.61 5.54 27.04
CA GLN A 77 28.75 4.46 27.47
C GLN A 77 28.33 4.69 28.93
N GLN A 78 27.06 4.46 29.25
CA GLN A 78 26.65 4.09 30.60
C GLN A 78 25.77 2.84 30.54
N GLN A 79 26.29 1.80 31.20
CA GLN A 79 25.67 0.50 31.42
C GLN A 79 24.72 0.58 32.64
N THR A 80 23.54 -0.07 32.50
CA THR A 80 22.79 -0.94 33.45
C THR A 80 22.46 -0.43 34.87
N PRO A 81 21.26 -0.74 35.45
CA PRO A 81 20.87 -2.13 35.77
C PRO A 81 19.46 -2.59 35.39
N GLN A 82 19.48 -3.85 35.00
CA GLN A 82 18.47 -4.92 35.01
C GLN A 82 17.67 -4.99 36.32
N ALA A 83 16.34 -5.14 36.20
CA ALA A 83 15.47 -5.54 37.31
C ALA A 83 14.38 -6.53 36.84
N GLU A 84 14.51 -7.74 37.37
CA GLU A 84 13.51 -8.74 37.76
C GLU A 84 12.34 -9.13 36.82
N GLN A 85 12.46 -10.35 36.28
CA GLN A 85 11.33 -11.26 36.07
C GLN A 85 10.75 -11.75 37.40
N PRO A 86 9.42 -11.85 37.50
CA PRO A 86 8.79 -12.88 38.33
C PRO A 86 8.43 -14.12 37.51
N GLN A 87 8.78 -15.27 38.07
CA GLN A 87 8.46 -16.61 37.62
C GLN A 87 6.96 -16.95 37.75
N ALA A 88 6.52 -17.77 36.78
CA ALA A 88 5.60 -18.90 36.85
C ALA A 88 4.57 -18.99 38.00
N GLN A 89 3.30 -19.11 37.61
CA GLN A 89 2.37 -20.05 38.24
C GLN A 89 1.78 -20.96 37.16
N GLN A 90 2.26 -22.20 37.13
CA GLN A 90 1.58 -23.33 36.50
C GLN A 90 0.41 -23.70 37.40
N GLN A 91 -0.81 -23.52 36.92
CA GLN A 91 -1.98 -24.23 37.46
C GLN A 91 -2.25 -25.45 36.61
N GLN A 92 -2.00 -26.59 37.24
CA GLN A 92 -2.30 -27.93 36.82
C GLN A 92 -3.70 -28.25 37.36
N GLU A 93 -4.66 -28.52 36.49
CA GLU A 93 -5.95 -29.08 36.90
C GLU A 93 -6.43 -30.16 35.92
N ALA A 94 -7.18 -31.09 36.49
CA ALA A 94 -7.28 -32.52 36.22
C ALA A 94 -7.99 -32.94 34.90
N PRO A 95 -7.80 -34.20 34.47
CA PRO A 95 -8.40 -34.73 33.23
C PRO A 95 -9.91 -34.98 33.38
N ALA A 96 -10.70 -34.45 32.45
CA ALA A 96 -12.10 -34.81 32.27
C ALA A 96 -12.20 -36.09 31.41
N GLN A 97 -12.95 -37.05 31.93
CA GLN A 97 -13.23 -38.36 31.33
C GLN A 97 -14.00 -38.22 30.02
N THR A 98 -13.48 -38.82 28.95
CA THR A 98 -14.20 -39.02 27.69
C THR A 98 -15.25 -40.12 27.85
N GLN A 99 -16.53 -39.75 27.80
CA GLN A 99 -17.62 -40.69 27.53
C GLN A 99 -17.66 -41.02 26.04
N GLN A 100 -17.44 -42.30 25.75
CA GLN A 100 -17.53 -42.91 24.44
C GLN A 100 -19.01 -43.09 24.08
N VAL A 101 -19.53 -42.25 23.20
CA VAL A 101 -20.86 -42.43 22.61
C VAL A 101 -20.69 -43.11 21.25
N ASN A 102 -20.95 -44.41 21.21
CA ASN A 102 -21.21 -45.14 19.97
C ASN A 102 -22.48 -44.57 19.33
N THR A 103 -22.34 -43.92 18.18
CA THR A 103 -23.46 -43.65 17.26
C THR A 103 -23.23 -44.43 15.98
N ALA A 104 -24.25 -45.22 15.64
CA ALA A 104 -24.30 -46.05 14.47
C ALA A 104 -24.18 -45.22 13.17
N GLN A 105 -23.35 -45.72 12.26
CA GLN A 105 -23.15 -45.17 10.92
C GLN A 105 -24.43 -45.33 10.08
N PRO A 106 -25.03 -44.25 9.56
CA PRO A 106 -26.15 -44.36 8.63
C PRO A 106 -25.65 -44.79 7.23
N PRO A 107 -26.52 -45.40 6.41
CA PRO A 107 -26.15 -45.93 5.10
C PRO A 107 -25.68 -44.81 4.16
N LYS A 108 -24.60 -45.11 3.44
CA LYS A 108 -23.97 -44.27 2.42
C LYS A 108 -24.94 -44.12 1.24
N ALA A 109 -25.60 -42.96 1.14
CA ALA A 109 -26.28 -42.54 -0.07
C ALA A 109 -25.24 -41.96 -1.05
N ASP A 110 -25.35 -42.32 -2.32
CA ASP A 110 -24.51 -41.78 -3.38
C ASP A 110 -24.64 -40.24 -3.44
N PRO A 111 -23.53 -39.51 -3.66
CA PRO A 111 -23.56 -38.06 -3.74
C PRO A 111 -24.43 -37.62 -4.93
N PRO A 112 -25.35 -36.66 -4.75
CA PRO A 112 -26.12 -36.13 -5.86
C PRO A 112 -25.17 -35.50 -6.89
N GLU A 113 -25.44 -35.80 -8.15
CA GLU A 113 -24.80 -35.18 -9.31
C GLU A 113 -24.95 -33.66 -9.19
N VAL A 114 -23.82 -32.98 -8.94
CA VAL A 114 -23.75 -31.53 -8.81
C VAL A 114 -23.99 -30.94 -10.19
N THR A 115 -25.26 -30.66 -10.48
CA THR A 115 -25.63 -29.80 -11.61
C THR A 115 -25.10 -28.41 -11.29
N ALA A 116 -24.14 -27.93 -12.09
CA ALA A 116 -23.54 -26.61 -11.92
C ALA A 116 -24.63 -25.52 -11.83
N SER A 117 -24.48 -24.62 -10.85
CA SER A 117 -25.42 -23.52 -10.64
C SER A 117 -25.48 -22.61 -11.87
N PRO A 118 -26.67 -22.16 -12.32
CA PRO A 118 -26.85 -21.27 -13.47
C PRO A 118 -25.99 -19.98 -13.44
N ALA A 119 -25.51 -19.56 -12.26
CA ALA A 119 -24.65 -18.39 -12.10
C ALA A 119 -23.27 -18.51 -12.78
N GLN A 120 -22.72 -19.72 -12.94
CA GLN A 120 -21.42 -19.91 -13.59
C GLN A 120 -21.50 -19.96 -15.13
N GLN A 121 -22.68 -20.22 -15.70
CA GLN A 121 -22.89 -20.26 -17.16
C GLN A 121 -23.22 -18.90 -17.79
N ALA A 122 -23.60 -17.89 -16.99
CA ALA A 122 -23.89 -16.54 -17.50
C ALA A 122 -22.62 -15.69 -17.78
N ALA A 123 -21.45 -16.07 -17.27
CA ALA A 123 -20.21 -15.31 -17.48
C ALA A 123 -19.65 -15.42 -18.91
N ALA A 124 -20.00 -16.48 -19.65
CA ALA A 124 -19.38 -16.80 -20.94
C ALA A 124 -19.94 -16.02 -22.16
N ALA A 125 -21.00 -15.21 -21.99
CA ALA A 125 -21.68 -14.54 -23.11
C ALA A 125 -21.59 -13.00 -23.09
N ASN A 126 -20.97 -12.40 -22.08
CA ASN A 126 -20.98 -10.95 -21.93
C ASN A 126 -19.73 -10.32 -22.54
N ASN A 127 -19.93 -9.45 -23.54
CA ASN A 127 -18.85 -8.66 -24.15
C ASN A 127 -18.54 -7.45 -23.24
N TYR A 128 -17.62 -7.63 -22.30
CA TYR A 128 -17.17 -6.57 -21.37
C TYR A 128 -15.95 -5.78 -21.87
N SER A 129 -15.69 -5.79 -23.18
CA SER A 129 -14.47 -5.19 -23.75
C SER A 129 -14.30 -3.71 -23.43
N GLU A 130 -15.39 -2.97 -23.25
CA GLU A 130 -15.36 -1.54 -22.88
C GLU A 130 -14.77 -1.27 -21.48
N TYR A 131 -14.82 -2.25 -20.57
CA TYR A 131 -14.29 -2.12 -19.20
C TYR A 131 -12.81 -2.49 -19.09
N VAL A 132 -12.22 -3.14 -20.11
CA VAL A 132 -10.81 -3.54 -20.08
C VAL A 132 -9.86 -2.32 -19.98
N PRO A 133 -10.03 -1.24 -20.77
CA PRO A 133 -9.22 -0.02 -20.59
C PRO A 133 -9.39 0.61 -19.21
N VAL A 134 -10.62 0.59 -18.67
CA VAL A 134 -10.90 1.12 -17.32
C VAL A 134 -10.18 0.29 -16.26
N ALA A 135 -10.25 -1.04 -16.35
CA ALA A 135 -9.54 -1.95 -15.44
C ALA A 135 -8.02 -1.73 -15.49
N LYS A 136 -7.44 -1.57 -16.68
CA LYS A 136 -6.01 -1.26 -16.84
C LYS A 136 -5.63 0.07 -16.17
N ASN A 137 -6.45 1.10 -16.30
CA ASN A 137 -6.21 2.38 -15.62
C ASN A 137 -6.29 2.25 -14.09
N ILE A 138 -7.24 1.48 -13.57
CA ILE A 138 -7.36 1.19 -12.14
C ILE A 138 -6.12 0.43 -11.64
N MET A 139 -5.66 -0.59 -12.36
CA MET A 139 -4.44 -1.34 -12.03
C MET A 139 -3.22 -0.40 -11.93
N GLN A 140 -3.00 0.45 -12.93
CA GLN A 140 -1.88 1.41 -12.93
C GLN A 140 -1.99 2.41 -11.77
N SER A 141 -3.19 2.88 -11.47
CA SER A 141 -3.43 3.83 -10.39
C SER A 141 -3.22 3.20 -9.01
N LEU A 142 -3.68 1.96 -8.82
CA LEU A 142 -3.44 1.17 -7.61
C LEU A 142 -1.94 0.90 -7.42
N ASP A 143 -1.23 0.44 -8.46
CA ASP A 143 0.21 0.20 -8.37
C ASP A 143 0.99 1.47 -8.04
N ARG A 144 0.63 2.60 -8.65
CA ARG A 144 1.24 3.88 -8.30
C ARG A 144 0.96 4.28 -6.85
N LEU A 145 -0.28 4.12 -6.37
CA LEU A 145 -0.65 4.40 -4.98
C LEU A 145 0.12 3.49 -4.00
N ASP A 146 0.23 2.21 -4.31
CA ASP A 146 0.93 1.23 -3.48
C ASP A 146 2.44 1.51 -3.44
N ASN A 147 3.05 1.86 -4.56
CA ASN A 147 4.45 2.30 -4.59
C ASN A 147 4.68 3.60 -3.80
N ILE A 148 3.72 4.54 -3.80
CA ILE A 148 3.76 5.73 -2.93
C ILE A 148 3.65 5.34 -1.46
N ALA A 149 2.86 4.33 -1.10
CA ALA A 149 2.93 3.77 0.25
C ALA A 149 4.29 3.10 0.51
N GLY A 150 4.91 2.55 -0.54
CA GLY A 150 6.18 1.85 -0.51
C GLY A 150 7.46 2.67 -0.38
N GLY A 151 7.40 3.99 -0.32
CA GLY A 151 8.62 4.83 -0.31
C GLY A 151 9.05 5.34 -1.69
N PHE A 152 8.26 5.09 -2.74
CA PHE A 152 8.64 5.38 -4.13
C PHE A 152 7.73 6.44 -4.78
N TYR A 153 8.18 6.96 -5.92
CA TYR A 153 7.44 7.93 -6.74
C TYR A 153 7.00 9.19 -6.00
N VAL A 154 7.77 9.67 -5.02
CA VAL A 154 7.62 11.02 -4.44
C VAL A 154 8.94 11.73 -4.61
N SER A 155 8.93 12.91 -5.22
CA SER A 155 10.13 13.75 -5.31
C SER A 155 10.43 14.42 -3.98
N LEU A 156 11.65 14.23 -3.47
CA LEU A 156 12.10 14.70 -2.16
C LEU A 156 13.31 15.61 -2.30
N ASP A 157 13.43 16.60 -1.40
CA ASP A 157 14.68 17.33 -1.20
C ASP A 157 15.59 16.52 -0.26
N PRO A 158 16.71 15.97 -0.74
CA PRO A 158 17.60 15.15 0.08
C PRO A 158 18.38 15.96 1.13
N ASN A 159 18.40 17.29 1.03
CA ASN A 159 19.16 18.14 1.94
C ASN A 159 18.33 18.62 3.14
N THR A 160 17.01 18.40 3.10
CA THR A 160 16.08 18.86 4.12
C THR A 160 15.37 17.67 4.74
N SER A 161 15.83 17.24 5.92
CA SER A 161 15.27 16.11 6.66
C SER A 161 15.02 16.41 8.13
N ILE A 162 14.03 15.75 8.71
CA ILE A 162 13.67 15.84 10.14
C ILE A 162 13.64 14.42 10.72
N GLN A 163 14.11 14.27 11.97
CA GLN A 163 13.93 13.06 12.76
C GLN A 163 12.70 13.22 13.66
N ASP A 164 11.78 12.26 13.62
CA ASP A 164 10.61 12.23 14.48
C ASP A 164 10.22 10.77 14.80
N GLY A 165 10.02 10.46 16.09
CA GLY A 165 9.68 9.09 16.50
C GLY A 165 10.67 8.00 16.06
N GLY A 166 11.96 8.34 15.87
CA GLY A 166 12.99 7.42 15.37
C GLY A 166 12.96 7.20 13.85
N GLN A 167 12.14 7.94 13.12
CA GLN A 167 12.01 7.88 11.67
C GLN A 167 12.55 9.15 11.01
N THR A 168 13.10 8.99 9.80
CA THR A 168 13.60 10.10 9.00
C THR A 168 12.58 10.52 7.96
N TYR A 169 12.20 11.78 7.99
CA TYR A 169 11.30 12.39 7.02
C TYR A 169 12.08 13.38 6.15
N SER A 170 11.86 13.36 4.84
CA SER A 170 12.48 14.31 3.89
C SER A 170 11.42 15.22 3.29
N LYS A 171 11.77 16.49 3.05
CA LYS A 171 10.83 17.49 2.53
C LYS A 171 10.33 17.10 1.14
N VAL A 172 9.02 17.20 0.93
CA VAL A 172 8.39 16.91 -0.37
C VAL A 172 8.58 18.11 -1.29
N ILE A 173 9.05 17.85 -2.51
CA ILE A 173 9.14 18.82 -3.62
C ILE A 173 8.29 18.37 -4.83
N ASP A 174 7.50 17.32 -4.64
CA ASP A 174 6.58 16.80 -5.62
C ASP A 174 5.38 17.73 -5.79
N ASN A 175 5.17 18.26 -7.00
CA ASN A 175 4.12 19.23 -7.26
C ASN A 175 2.69 18.70 -7.07
N ARG A 176 2.52 17.38 -6.96
CA ARG A 176 1.23 16.76 -6.65
C ARG A 176 0.82 16.95 -5.19
N PHE A 177 1.77 17.19 -4.30
CA PHE A 177 1.55 17.17 -2.86
C PHE A 177 2.21 18.38 -2.20
N SER A 178 1.40 19.36 -1.78
CA SER A 178 1.89 20.49 -0.96
C SER A 178 1.42 20.39 0.49
N THR A 179 0.33 19.65 0.73
CA THR A 179 -0.30 19.46 2.04
C THR A 179 -0.75 18.01 2.23
N VAL A 180 -1.00 17.61 3.47
CA VAL A 180 -1.66 16.32 3.78
C VAL A 180 -3.03 16.22 3.11
N ASN A 181 -3.75 17.34 2.97
CA ASN A 181 -5.04 17.37 2.28
C ASN A 181 -4.92 16.99 0.78
N ASP A 182 -3.84 17.40 0.11
CA ASP A 182 -3.58 16.99 -1.28
C ASP A 182 -3.37 15.48 -1.39
N VAL A 183 -2.67 14.89 -0.42
CA VAL A 183 -2.48 13.43 -0.34
C VAL A 183 -3.83 12.73 -0.15
N ILE A 184 -4.66 13.20 0.78
CA ILE A 184 -6.01 12.66 1.01
C ILE A 184 -6.84 12.72 -0.28
N ASN A 185 -6.84 13.87 -0.96
CA ASN A 185 -7.58 14.05 -2.21
C ASN A 185 -7.08 13.10 -3.30
N TYR A 186 -5.76 12.98 -3.46
CA TYR A 186 -5.16 12.05 -4.41
C TYR A 186 -5.59 10.60 -4.13
N VAL A 187 -5.50 10.15 -2.87
CA VAL A 187 -5.95 8.81 -2.47
C VAL A 187 -7.44 8.61 -2.81
N ASN A 188 -8.28 9.58 -2.45
CA ASN A 188 -9.73 9.53 -2.70
C ASN A 188 -10.12 9.58 -4.20
N THR A 189 -9.21 9.97 -5.09
CA THR A 189 -9.43 9.89 -6.55
C THR A 189 -9.20 8.49 -7.12
N ILE A 190 -8.44 7.65 -6.42
CA ILE A 190 -8.02 6.32 -6.91
C ILE A 190 -8.84 5.22 -6.25
N ILE A 191 -9.13 5.36 -4.95
CA ILE A 191 -9.75 4.33 -4.15
C ILE A 191 -10.99 4.81 -3.39
N CYS A 192 -11.78 3.85 -2.92
CA CYS A 192 -12.99 4.02 -2.13
C CYS A 192 -13.15 2.86 -1.14
N GLY A 193 -14.25 2.85 -0.37
CA GLY A 193 -14.61 1.71 0.48
C GLY A 193 -13.52 1.30 1.47
N ASP A 194 -13.30 -0.01 1.59
CA ASP A 194 -12.38 -0.59 2.56
C ASP A 194 -10.92 -0.21 2.29
N LEU A 195 -10.58 0.10 1.04
CA LEU A 195 -9.22 0.51 0.70
C LEU A 195 -8.83 1.85 1.33
N ILE A 196 -9.79 2.74 1.64
CA ILE A 196 -9.50 4.00 2.32
C ILE A 196 -8.84 3.73 3.68
N TYR A 197 -9.37 2.78 4.43
CA TYR A 197 -8.79 2.37 5.70
C TYR A 197 -7.44 1.70 5.52
N LYS A 198 -7.27 0.90 4.46
CA LYS A 198 -5.99 0.24 4.17
C LYS A 198 -4.87 1.24 3.88
N TYR A 199 -5.17 2.31 3.13
CA TYR A 199 -4.19 3.33 2.74
C TYR A 199 -4.19 4.57 3.65
N SER A 200 -4.94 4.56 4.77
CA SER A 200 -5.00 5.71 5.68
C SER A 200 -3.65 5.99 6.34
N GLY A 201 -2.78 4.97 6.47
CA GLY A 201 -1.39 5.12 6.94
C GLY A 201 -0.53 6.06 6.09
N LEU A 202 -1.00 6.45 4.89
CA LEU A 202 -0.35 7.49 4.11
C LEU A 202 -0.43 8.87 4.76
N TYR A 203 -1.49 9.17 5.50
CA TYR A 203 -1.80 10.53 5.97
C TYR A 203 -2.36 10.59 7.41
N SER A 204 -2.50 9.44 8.07
CA SER A 204 -3.05 9.34 9.43
C SER A 204 -2.33 8.25 10.24
N GLY A 205 -2.48 8.30 11.56
CA GLY A 205 -1.80 7.41 12.51
C GLY A 205 -0.62 8.10 13.20
N ASP A 206 0.11 7.36 14.01
CA ASP A 206 1.22 7.90 14.81
C ASP A 206 2.46 8.20 13.95
N SER A 207 2.62 7.46 12.86
CA SER A 207 3.76 7.57 11.92
C SER A 207 3.27 7.47 10.48
N PRO A 208 2.51 8.47 10.00
CA PRO A 208 1.99 8.45 8.65
C PRO A 208 3.14 8.62 7.65
N THR A 209 2.97 8.07 6.45
CA THR A 209 3.97 8.21 5.38
C THR A 209 4.19 9.68 4.99
N PHE A 210 3.14 10.49 4.93
CA PHE A 210 3.20 11.94 4.76
C PHE A 210 2.87 12.64 6.07
N LYS A 211 3.69 13.61 6.45
CA LYS A 211 3.54 14.36 7.71
C LYS A 211 3.93 15.81 7.53
N GLU A 212 3.15 16.71 8.11
CA GLU A 212 3.44 18.15 8.09
C GLU A 212 4.31 18.55 9.30
N PHE A 213 5.36 19.33 9.03
CA PHE A 213 6.21 19.95 10.04
C PHE A 213 6.37 21.43 9.69
N GLY A 214 6.01 22.32 10.60
CA GLY A 214 6.15 23.77 10.38
C GLY A 214 5.38 24.31 9.18
N GLY A 215 4.28 23.66 8.77
CA GLY A 215 3.48 24.03 7.59
C GLY A 215 4.03 23.52 6.26
N GLU A 216 5.09 22.73 6.26
CA GLU A 216 5.64 22.09 5.06
C GLU A 216 5.39 20.57 5.10
N LEU A 217 5.18 19.97 3.93
CA LEU A 217 4.94 18.54 3.80
C LEU A 217 6.26 17.77 3.72
N TYR A 218 6.36 16.71 4.54
CA TYR A 218 7.46 15.77 4.51
C TYR A 218 6.95 14.36 4.26
N TYR A 219 7.84 13.51 3.78
CA TYR A 219 7.58 12.12 3.43
C TYR A 219 8.60 11.21 4.09
N LEU A 220 8.11 10.08 4.61
CA LEU A 220 8.88 9.09 5.33
C LEU A 220 9.87 8.40 4.39
N ASN A 221 11.16 8.61 4.64
CA ASN A 221 12.26 8.17 3.79
C ASN A 221 12.68 6.73 4.14
N GLU A 222 11.78 5.78 3.90
CA GLU A 222 12.05 4.35 4.02
C GLU A 222 11.41 3.59 2.86
N SER A 223 12.10 2.55 2.36
CA SER A 223 11.56 1.66 1.34
C SER A 223 10.80 0.51 2.01
N ARG A 224 9.56 0.28 1.57
CA ARG A 224 8.66 -0.75 2.12
C ARG A 224 8.27 -1.86 1.13
N ASN A 225 8.97 -1.94 -0.02
CA ASN A 225 8.78 -2.96 -1.07
C ASN A 225 7.30 -3.22 -1.42
N CYS A 226 6.62 -2.17 -1.88
CA CYS A 226 5.22 -2.23 -2.31
C CYS A 226 5.11 -2.32 -3.85
N GLY A 227 3.91 -2.63 -4.34
CA GLY A 227 3.59 -2.84 -5.75
C GLY A 227 2.88 -4.17 -5.99
N PHE A 228 2.07 -4.26 -7.06
CA PHE A 228 1.24 -5.44 -7.31
C PHE A 228 1.85 -6.45 -8.29
N GLY A 229 2.92 -6.12 -9.03
CA GLY A 229 3.64 -7.10 -9.87
C GLY A 229 2.77 -7.82 -10.91
N TYR A 230 1.82 -7.11 -11.54
CA TYR A 230 0.85 -7.67 -12.49
C TYR A 230 1.48 -8.50 -13.61
N GLN A 231 0.84 -9.63 -13.94
CA GLN A 231 1.26 -10.59 -14.95
C GLN A 231 0.17 -10.72 -16.02
N GLY A 232 0.04 -9.72 -16.89
CA GLY A 232 -0.88 -9.75 -18.03
C GLY A 232 -2.08 -8.82 -17.91
N ASP A 233 -3.11 -9.11 -18.70
CA ASP A 233 -4.29 -8.27 -18.86
C ASP A 233 -5.42 -8.63 -17.90
N PRO A 234 -6.24 -7.66 -17.46
CA PRO A 234 -7.38 -7.93 -16.60
C PRO A 234 -8.49 -8.68 -17.35
N THR A 235 -9.13 -9.62 -16.66
CA THR A 235 -10.34 -10.31 -17.11
C THR A 235 -11.54 -9.78 -16.34
N ILE A 236 -12.50 -9.18 -17.03
CA ILE A 236 -13.73 -8.67 -16.39
C ILE A 236 -14.63 -9.86 -16.02
N THR A 237 -15.02 -9.95 -14.75
CA THR A 237 -15.80 -11.08 -14.21
C THR A 237 -17.27 -10.75 -13.99
N SER A 238 -17.59 -9.48 -13.72
CA SER A 238 -18.98 -9.03 -13.58
C SER A 238 -19.11 -7.53 -13.83
N VAL A 239 -20.29 -7.09 -14.26
CA VAL A 239 -20.68 -5.69 -14.38
C VAL A 239 -22.08 -5.54 -13.78
N SER A 240 -22.28 -4.54 -12.94
CA SER A 240 -23.58 -4.23 -12.34
C SER A 240 -23.68 -2.74 -12.04
N GLY A 241 -24.65 -2.06 -12.65
CA GLY A 241 -25.12 -0.72 -12.27
C GLY A 241 -24.09 0.23 -11.66
N GLY A 242 -23.13 0.70 -12.46
CA GLY A 242 -22.09 1.63 -11.99
C GLY A 242 -20.91 0.97 -11.26
N SER A 243 -20.82 -0.36 -11.25
CA SER A 243 -19.71 -1.14 -10.72
C SER A 243 -19.31 -2.26 -11.66
N PHE A 244 -18.06 -2.71 -11.56
CA PHE A 244 -17.61 -3.94 -12.21
C PHE A 244 -16.52 -4.61 -11.37
N SER A 245 -16.29 -5.90 -11.62
CA SER A 245 -15.18 -6.64 -11.03
C SER A 245 -14.29 -7.22 -12.10
N PHE A 246 -13.00 -7.33 -11.79
CA PHE A 246 -12.02 -7.95 -12.68
C PHE A 246 -10.98 -8.74 -11.88
N THR A 247 -10.35 -9.70 -12.56
CA THR A 247 -9.22 -10.46 -12.04
C THR A 247 -7.97 -10.23 -12.89
N VAL A 248 -6.80 -10.30 -12.28
CA VAL A 248 -5.51 -10.26 -12.97
C VAL A 248 -4.49 -11.12 -12.22
N PRO A 249 -3.61 -11.89 -12.90
CA PRO A 249 -2.57 -12.62 -12.20
C PRO A 249 -1.50 -11.66 -11.69
N ILE A 250 -0.93 -11.94 -10.52
CA ILE A 250 0.17 -11.18 -9.94
C ILE A 250 1.31 -12.09 -9.54
N ALA A 251 2.54 -11.62 -9.72
CA ALA A 251 3.71 -12.31 -9.19
C ALA A 251 3.87 -11.96 -7.70
N THR A 252 4.12 -12.97 -6.90
CA THR A 252 4.42 -12.88 -5.47
C THR A 252 5.68 -13.71 -5.17
N GLY A 253 6.31 -13.49 -4.02
CA GLY A 253 7.47 -14.29 -3.60
C GLY A 253 7.22 -15.80 -3.53
N SER A 254 5.94 -16.22 -3.44
CA SER A 254 5.51 -17.62 -3.38
C SER A 254 4.92 -18.16 -4.68
N GLY A 255 4.99 -17.41 -5.79
CA GLY A 255 4.46 -17.81 -7.09
C GLY A 255 3.42 -16.81 -7.62
N VAL A 256 2.48 -17.30 -8.44
CA VAL A 256 1.45 -16.45 -9.06
C VAL A 256 0.14 -16.58 -8.28
N LYS A 257 -0.47 -15.45 -7.92
CA LYS A 257 -1.82 -15.39 -7.31
C LYS A 257 -2.80 -14.68 -8.24
N THR A 258 -4.10 -14.87 -8.01
CA THR A 258 -5.14 -14.10 -8.68
C THR A 258 -5.52 -12.90 -7.83
N PHE A 259 -5.34 -11.70 -8.37
CA PHE A 259 -5.78 -10.45 -7.77
C PHE A 259 -7.17 -10.10 -8.26
N SER A 260 -8.14 -10.04 -7.36
CA SER A 260 -9.54 -9.69 -7.66
C SER A 260 -9.82 -8.28 -7.19
N VAL A 261 -10.40 -7.43 -8.03
CA VAL A 261 -10.72 -6.03 -7.71
C VAL A 261 -12.19 -5.77 -7.94
N ASN A 262 -12.81 -5.01 -7.04
CA ASN A 262 -14.13 -4.40 -7.25
C ASN A 262 -13.96 -2.89 -7.50
N ALA A 263 -14.53 -2.43 -8.61
CA ALA A 263 -14.46 -1.05 -9.06
C ALA A 263 -15.85 -0.41 -9.07
N VAL A 264 -15.93 0.86 -8.66
CA VAL A 264 -17.17 1.65 -8.63
C VAL A 264 -16.95 2.97 -9.35
N ASN A 265 -17.95 3.40 -10.12
CA ASN A 265 -18.01 4.72 -10.72
C ASN A 265 -18.59 5.71 -9.70
N ASP A 266 -17.78 6.65 -9.25
CA ASP A 266 -18.16 7.70 -8.33
C ASP A 266 -18.01 9.05 -9.04
N GLY A 267 -19.15 9.66 -9.40
CA GLY A 267 -19.18 10.96 -10.07
C GLY A 267 -18.45 10.99 -11.43
N GLY A 268 -18.45 9.88 -12.17
CA GLY A 268 -17.75 9.77 -13.46
C GLY A 268 -16.30 9.28 -13.34
N THR A 269 -15.78 9.09 -12.13
CA THR A 269 -14.43 8.55 -11.88
C THR A 269 -14.51 7.12 -11.41
N TRP A 270 -13.80 6.21 -12.09
CA TRP A 270 -13.72 4.81 -11.68
C TRP A 270 -12.64 4.62 -10.60
N LYS A 271 -13.04 4.03 -9.47
CA LYS A 271 -12.19 3.83 -8.29
C LYS A 271 -12.20 2.37 -7.87
N ALA A 272 -11.10 1.87 -7.29
CA ALA A 272 -11.10 0.57 -6.63
C ALA A 272 -11.66 0.69 -5.21
N CYS A 273 -12.69 -0.07 -4.86
CA CYS A 273 -13.30 -0.04 -3.52
C CYS A 273 -12.83 -1.19 -2.62
N SER A 274 -12.43 -2.31 -3.21
CA SER A 274 -11.88 -3.45 -2.51
C SER A 274 -11.03 -4.31 -3.44
N TYR A 275 -10.13 -5.10 -2.85
CA TYR A 275 -9.44 -6.17 -3.55
C TYR A 275 -9.12 -7.34 -2.63
N SER A 276 -8.87 -8.51 -3.22
CA SER A 276 -8.42 -9.71 -2.52
C SER A 276 -7.44 -10.51 -3.38
N TYR A 277 -6.72 -11.44 -2.74
CA TYR A 277 -5.84 -12.39 -3.41
C TYR A 277 -6.33 -13.80 -3.12
N THR A 278 -6.36 -14.63 -4.17
CA THR A 278 -6.65 -16.07 -4.08
C THR A 278 -5.55 -16.87 -4.76
#